data_AF-A0A930KZ04-F1
#
_entry.id   AF-A0A930KZ04-F1
#
_cell.length_a   1.000
_cell.length_b   1.000
_cell.length_c   1.000
_cell.angle_alpha   90.00
_cell.angle_beta   90.00
_cell.angle_gamma   90.00
#
_symmetry.space_group_name_H-M   'P 1'
#
loop_
_entity.id
_entity.type
_entity.pdbx_description
1 polymer ?
#
loop_
_entity_poly.entity_id
_entity_poly.type
_entity_poly.pdbx_seq_one_letter_code
_entity_poly.pdbx_strand_id
1 'polypeptide(L)'
;MSVGSVTADQARYLCDSADIGYSQPERRSWYSNADEKGYVTSPQNADCSSLACGCVNFGLHVAYGVPWGHPAMLEIDDYWTGNMRGGLESRGFPEVHWDDSSMYPDGGFQDGDIVLSAANEGGTGHVVVIVDAANGYLSEAWIAEDGSIDGYAGDQTGGETRTVPYASHPVTVAGRWTSCHRFDAGQFLAKFPEFSGGSTAPAPAPAPAPPAQSAAPEHAHGIDVSSHQSDIDLSVTPADFVIVKVSEDDDYVNPAMNQQCAGAVTNGKRLGLYHFARPGDAVSQADYFLATAGGWALGNTALWLDWEANAVPQGPGWALAWLQRVESRTGRIPGIYMNGGALNGYDWSAVASRYPLWYAGGPDYSEYGAGYSDPTPPSLSWWGTPMIHQYTEDGRLPGWGGTLDLNRLASRAMWDSMAGASAAPADPHASERADGYGVMAVTGEWSTRTAQRFARVMNAWDYPEVFAVANLARYLNSTVGEGHIEVLTGKKELPVDGAWTSDLYRVFQFWAWNYVPGLPECDVWQKFTPNWTFTDFVSGQWNRGTCAVFQEALNRSWGDTGRLMWDPNS
;
A
#
# COMPACT_ATOMS: atom_id res chain seq x y z
N MET A 1 -2.07 -11.86 23.79
CA MET A 1 -3.54 -11.99 23.69
C MET A 1 -3.85 -13.37 23.13
N SER A 2 -4.94 -14.03 23.51
CA SER A 2 -5.29 -15.34 22.94
C SER A 2 -6.02 -15.16 21.61
N VAL A 3 -6.09 -16.21 20.79
CA VAL A 3 -6.93 -16.19 19.57
C VAL A 3 -8.36 -15.83 19.94
N GLY A 4 -8.93 -16.49 20.95
CA GLY A 4 -10.30 -16.23 21.41
C GLY A 4 -10.55 -14.78 21.82
N SER A 5 -9.66 -14.17 22.61
CA SER A 5 -9.84 -12.77 23.04
C SER A 5 -9.80 -11.79 21.87
N VAL A 6 -8.89 -11.99 20.90
CA VAL A 6 -8.78 -11.13 19.72
C VAL A 6 -9.98 -11.33 18.78
N THR A 7 -10.41 -12.58 18.56
CA THR A 7 -11.62 -12.89 17.78
C THR A 7 -12.84 -12.18 18.36
N ALA A 8 -13.00 -12.21 19.70
CA ALA A 8 -14.09 -11.53 20.39
C ALA A 8 -14.01 -10.01 20.29
N ASP A 9 -12.84 -9.42 20.54
CA ASP A 9 -12.61 -7.98 20.48
C ASP A 9 -12.86 -7.43 19.06
N GLN A 10 -12.41 -8.16 18.04
CA GLN A 10 -12.61 -7.80 16.64
C GLN A 10 -14.09 -7.83 16.26
N ALA A 11 -14.81 -8.91 16.62
CA ALA A 11 -16.25 -9.02 16.34
C ALA A 11 -17.03 -7.90 17.04
N ARG A 12 -16.64 -7.57 18.28
CA ARG A 12 -17.27 -6.49 19.04
C ARG A 12 -17.03 -5.12 18.42
N TYR A 13 -15.80 -4.83 17.99
CA TYR A 13 -15.50 -3.58 17.27
C TYR A 13 -16.34 -3.47 16.00
N LEU A 14 -16.42 -4.54 15.20
CA LEU A 14 -17.16 -4.52 13.93
C LEU A 14 -18.66 -4.24 14.13
N CYS A 15 -19.26 -4.79 15.20
CA CYS A 15 -20.68 -4.65 15.45
C CYS A 15 -21.08 -3.44 16.31
N ASP A 16 -20.17 -2.91 17.14
CA ASP A 16 -20.49 -1.83 18.09
C ASP A 16 -19.93 -0.47 17.65
N SER A 17 -18.94 -0.43 16.75
CA SER A 17 -18.13 0.77 16.51
C SER A 17 -17.78 1.03 15.04
N ALA A 18 -17.57 -0.02 14.25
CA ALA A 18 -17.34 0.12 12.82
C ALA A 18 -18.65 0.34 12.06
N ASP A 19 -18.56 0.97 10.90
CA ASP A 19 -19.70 1.18 10.01
C ASP A 19 -19.85 -0.04 9.08
N ILE A 20 -20.47 -1.13 9.56
CA ILE A 20 -20.60 -2.41 8.86
C ILE A 20 -22.07 -2.77 8.61
N GLY A 21 -22.47 -2.79 7.34
CA GLY A 21 -23.76 -3.28 6.87
C GLY A 21 -23.78 -4.78 6.61
N TYR A 22 -24.95 -5.31 6.26
CA TYR A 22 -25.09 -6.73 5.90
C TYR A 22 -25.19 -6.90 4.38
N SER A 23 -24.26 -7.65 3.80
CA SER A 23 -24.39 -8.10 2.41
C SER A 23 -23.65 -9.42 2.20
N GLN A 24 -24.32 -10.40 1.58
CA GLN A 24 -23.70 -11.63 1.11
C GLN A 24 -22.88 -11.39 -0.17
N PRO A 25 -23.35 -10.63 -1.17
CA PRO A 25 -22.53 -10.29 -2.33
C PRO A 25 -21.24 -9.53 -1.99
N GLU A 26 -21.29 -8.62 -1.00
CA GLU A 26 -20.14 -7.81 -0.57
C GLU A 26 -19.55 -8.27 0.77
N ARG A 27 -19.81 -9.51 1.16
CA ARG A 27 -19.46 -10.09 2.47
C ARG A 27 -17.99 -9.96 2.87
N ARG A 28 -17.08 -9.88 1.90
CA ARG A 28 -15.64 -9.77 2.13
C ARG A 28 -15.16 -8.34 2.37
N SER A 29 -15.96 -7.33 2.01
CA SER A 29 -15.51 -5.94 1.92
C SER A 29 -14.90 -5.43 3.23
N TRP A 30 -15.50 -5.73 4.39
CA TRP A 30 -14.92 -5.34 5.68
C TRP A 30 -13.53 -5.94 5.91
N TYR A 31 -13.36 -7.22 5.59
CA TYR A 31 -12.13 -7.97 5.84
C TYR A 31 -11.01 -7.52 4.89
N SER A 32 -11.38 -7.19 3.65
CA SER A 32 -10.45 -6.68 2.63
C SER A 32 -10.01 -5.25 2.90
N ASN A 33 -10.85 -4.44 3.54
CA ASN A 33 -10.60 -3.02 3.81
C ASN A 33 -10.19 -2.73 5.25
N ALA A 34 -10.02 -3.78 6.06
CA ALA A 34 -9.48 -3.67 7.39
C ALA A 34 -7.96 -3.49 7.35
N ASP A 35 -7.42 -2.63 8.22
CA ASP A 35 -5.98 -2.51 8.44
C ASP A 35 -5.40 -3.76 9.14
N GLU A 36 -4.09 -3.80 9.35
CA GLU A 36 -3.39 -4.92 10.03
C GLU A 36 -3.90 -5.22 11.45
N LYS A 37 -4.68 -4.30 12.05
CA LYS A 37 -5.29 -4.47 13.37
C LYS A 37 -6.78 -4.79 13.30
N GLY A 38 -7.36 -4.85 12.10
CA GLY A 38 -8.77 -5.13 11.90
C GLY A 38 -9.67 -3.90 11.81
N TYR A 39 -9.11 -2.69 11.78
CA TYR A 39 -9.89 -1.46 11.74
C TYR A 39 -10.24 -1.04 10.32
N VAL A 40 -11.51 -0.69 10.10
CA VAL A 40 -12.00 -0.14 8.84
C VAL A 40 -12.25 1.37 9.00
N THR A 41 -11.97 2.16 7.96
CA THR A 41 -12.10 3.63 8.01
C THR A 41 -13.21 4.18 7.12
N SER A 42 -14.01 3.31 6.53
CA SER A 42 -15.12 3.63 5.64
C SER A 42 -16.26 2.61 5.84
N PRO A 43 -17.48 2.91 5.37
CA PRO A 43 -18.58 1.96 5.36
C PRO A 43 -18.21 0.68 4.63
N GLN A 44 -18.45 -0.48 5.24
CA GLN A 44 -18.17 -1.79 4.67
C GLN A 44 -19.36 -2.73 4.87
N ASN A 45 -19.27 -3.93 4.32
CA ASN A 45 -20.27 -4.98 4.42
C ASN A 45 -19.66 -6.29 4.93
N ALA A 46 -20.48 -7.04 5.66
CA ALA A 46 -20.20 -8.40 6.07
C ALA A 46 -21.44 -9.28 5.90
N ASP A 47 -21.26 -10.60 5.82
CA ASP A 47 -22.31 -11.53 6.21
C ASP A 47 -21.89 -12.25 7.50
N CYS A 48 -22.82 -13.03 8.07
CA CYS A 48 -22.58 -13.70 9.34
C CYS A 48 -21.29 -14.55 9.33
N SER A 49 -21.04 -15.26 8.25
CA SER A 49 -19.91 -16.17 8.09
C SER A 49 -18.60 -15.47 7.74
N SER A 50 -18.64 -14.40 6.94
CA SER A 50 -17.44 -13.61 6.64
C SER A 50 -16.96 -12.84 7.84
N LEU A 51 -17.88 -12.29 8.65
CA LEU A 51 -17.58 -11.64 9.92
C LEU A 51 -16.86 -12.62 10.86
N ALA A 52 -17.44 -13.80 11.07
CA ALA A 52 -16.87 -14.81 11.94
C ALA A 52 -15.51 -15.35 11.43
N CYS A 53 -15.39 -15.65 10.13
CA CYS A 53 -14.13 -16.12 9.54
C CYS A 53 -13.02 -15.07 9.67
N GLY A 54 -13.31 -13.81 9.35
CA GLY A 54 -12.31 -12.75 9.42
C GLY A 54 -11.86 -12.48 10.86
N CYS A 55 -12.78 -12.49 11.83
CA CYS A 55 -12.42 -12.35 13.24
C CYS A 55 -11.50 -13.49 13.71
N VAL A 56 -11.76 -14.73 13.29
CA VAL A 56 -10.87 -15.87 13.54
C VAL A 56 -9.49 -15.64 12.92
N ASN A 57 -9.44 -15.13 11.68
CA ASN A 57 -8.16 -14.86 11.02
C ASN A 57 -7.35 -13.78 11.73
N PHE A 58 -7.99 -12.69 12.20
CA PHE A 58 -7.33 -11.69 13.06
C PHE A 58 -6.83 -12.30 14.37
N GLY A 59 -7.61 -13.19 14.99
CA GLY A 59 -7.17 -13.92 16.17
C GLY A 59 -5.92 -14.75 15.93
N LEU A 60 -5.88 -15.51 14.83
CA LEU A 60 -4.73 -16.31 14.41
C LEU A 60 -3.53 -15.43 14.04
N HIS A 61 -3.75 -14.34 13.30
CA HIS A 61 -2.72 -13.40 12.91
C HIS A 61 -2.05 -12.76 14.12
N VAL A 62 -2.83 -12.22 15.06
CA VAL A 62 -2.29 -11.52 16.23
C VAL A 62 -1.66 -12.47 17.23
N ALA A 63 -2.27 -13.63 17.49
CA ALA A 63 -1.81 -14.54 18.55
C ALA A 63 -0.69 -15.49 18.11
N TYR A 64 -0.59 -15.79 16.81
CA TYR A 64 0.37 -16.75 16.26
C TYR A 64 1.22 -16.20 15.11
N GLY A 65 0.99 -14.95 14.68
CA GLY A 65 1.71 -14.36 13.55
C GLY A 65 1.38 -15.02 12.22
N VAL A 66 0.21 -15.65 12.09
CA VAL A 66 -0.19 -16.34 10.85
C VAL A 66 -0.24 -15.29 9.74
N PRO A 67 0.52 -15.44 8.64
CA PRO A 67 0.48 -14.48 7.54
C PRO A 67 -0.89 -14.45 6.86
N TRP A 68 -1.33 -13.28 6.42
CA TRP A 68 -2.53 -13.15 5.60
C TRP A 68 -2.43 -14.04 4.34
N GLY A 69 -3.52 -14.75 4.02
CA GLY A 69 -3.57 -15.71 2.91
C GLY A 69 -2.91 -17.07 3.19
N HIS A 70 -2.38 -17.30 4.40
CA HIS A 70 -1.87 -18.61 4.78
C HIS A 70 -3.01 -19.64 4.87
N PRO A 71 -2.83 -20.92 4.48
CA PRO A 71 -3.86 -21.96 4.57
C PRO A 71 -4.44 -22.19 5.98
N ALA A 72 -3.73 -21.75 7.02
CA ALA A 72 -4.22 -21.76 8.41
C ALA A 72 -5.36 -20.75 8.66
N MET A 73 -5.53 -19.76 7.79
CA MET A 73 -6.65 -18.83 7.79
C MET A 73 -7.83 -19.39 7.00
N LEU A 74 -9.02 -18.98 7.39
CA LEU A 74 -10.26 -19.22 6.68
C LEU A 74 -10.35 -18.22 5.53
N GLU A 75 -10.14 -18.69 4.30
CA GLU A 75 -10.35 -17.84 3.12
C GLU A 75 -11.83 -17.45 3.03
N ILE A 76 -12.12 -16.15 3.20
CA ILE A 76 -13.48 -15.69 3.50
C ILE A 76 -14.51 -16.23 2.52
N ASP A 77 -14.23 -16.19 1.21
CA ASP A 77 -15.18 -16.56 0.16
C ASP A 77 -15.36 -18.07 -0.02
N ASP A 78 -14.46 -18.89 0.53
CA ASP A 78 -14.57 -20.34 0.48
C ASP A 78 -15.45 -20.91 1.61
N TYR A 79 -15.71 -20.12 2.67
CA TYR A 79 -16.46 -20.57 3.83
C TYR A 79 -17.77 -19.83 4.01
N TRP A 80 -18.84 -20.60 4.13
CA TRP A 80 -20.16 -20.16 4.57
C TRP A 80 -20.64 -21.11 5.66
N THR A 81 -21.72 -20.77 6.38
CA THR A 81 -22.19 -21.55 7.54
C THR A 81 -22.32 -23.07 7.25
N GLY A 82 -22.65 -23.45 6.01
CA GLY A 82 -22.84 -24.85 5.62
C GLY A 82 -21.57 -25.70 5.50
N ASN A 83 -20.39 -25.10 5.36
CA ASN A 83 -19.11 -25.84 5.33
C ASN A 83 -18.12 -25.39 6.42
N MET A 84 -18.50 -24.39 7.23
CA MET A 84 -17.62 -23.75 8.20
C MET A 84 -17.16 -24.69 9.32
N ARG A 85 -17.97 -25.69 9.75
CA ARG A 85 -17.56 -26.71 10.74
C ARG A 85 -16.24 -27.38 10.37
N GLY A 86 -16.17 -27.95 9.18
CA GLY A 86 -14.95 -28.61 8.69
C GLY A 86 -13.79 -27.63 8.50
N GLY A 87 -14.10 -26.40 8.06
CA GLY A 87 -13.13 -25.31 7.96
C GLY A 87 -12.46 -24.98 9.30
N LEU A 88 -13.27 -24.83 10.35
CA LEU A 88 -12.85 -24.55 11.72
C LEU A 88 -12.04 -25.71 12.33
N GLU A 89 -12.53 -26.94 12.23
CA GLU A 89 -11.84 -28.12 12.78
C GLU A 89 -10.49 -28.38 12.08
N SER A 90 -10.39 -28.12 10.78
CA SER A 90 -9.13 -28.19 10.03
C SER A 90 -8.13 -27.10 10.44
N ARG A 91 -8.57 -26.10 11.22
CA ARG A 91 -7.78 -24.97 11.72
C ARG A 91 -7.66 -24.91 13.23
N GLY A 92 -7.86 -26.06 13.90
CA GLY A 92 -7.66 -26.16 15.35
C GLY A 92 -8.79 -25.55 16.17
N PHE A 93 -10.00 -25.48 15.62
CA PHE A 93 -11.21 -25.14 16.36
C PHE A 93 -12.11 -26.39 16.47
N PRO A 94 -11.75 -27.38 17.31
CA PRO A 94 -12.60 -28.54 17.56
C PRO A 94 -13.97 -28.11 18.09
N GLU A 95 -14.98 -28.94 17.79
CA GLU A 95 -16.28 -28.82 18.43
C GLU A 95 -16.16 -29.05 19.94
N VAL A 96 -16.74 -28.13 20.71
CA VAL A 96 -17.02 -28.33 22.13
C VAL A 96 -18.28 -29.18 22.22
N HIS A 97 -18.23 -30.27 22.98
CA HIS A 97 -19.39 -31.13 23.14
C HIS A 97 -20.61 -30.31 23.60
N TRP A 98 -21.73 -30.51 22.91
CA TRP A 98 -22.98 -29.82 23.19
C TRP A 98 -24.14 -30.77 22.93
N ASP A 99 -24.83 -31.19 23.99
CA ASP A 99 -26.05 -31.98 23.86
C ASP A 99 -27.20 -31.13 23.30
N ASP A 100 -27.98 -31.67 22.35
CA ASP A 100 -29.15 -31.01 21.76
C ASP A 100 -30.18 -30.50 22.81
N SER A 101 -30.23 -31.13 23.99
CA SER A 101 -31.11 -30.74 25.09
C SER A 101 -30.57 -29.60 25.96
N SER A 102 -29.29 -29.25 25.81
CA SER A 102 -28.60 -28.25 26.62
C SER A 102 -28.66 -26.87 25.97
N MET A 103 -28.82 -25.82 26.78
CA MET A 103 -28.82 -24.44 26.27
C MET A 103 -27.42 -23.90 25.97
N TYR A 104 -26.39 -24.58 26.44
CA TYR A 104 -24.98 -24.19 26.35
C TYR A 104 -24.11 -25.42 26.11
N PRO A 105 -22.95 -25.26 25.46
CA PRO A 105 -21.96 -26.33 25.35
C PRO A 105 -21.36 -26.69 26.72
N ASP A 106 -20.72 -27.84 26.80
CA ASP A 106 -20.04 -28.31 28.00
C ASP A 106 -19.02 -27.29 28.50
N GLY A 107 -19.11 -26.98 29.79
CA GLY A 107 -18.26 -25.96 30.42
C GLY A 107 -18.65 -24.52 30.10
N GLY A 108 -19.76 -24.29 29.39
CA GLY A 108 -20.24 -22.97 29.00
C GLY A 108 -19.46 -22.36 27.85
N PHE A 109 -19.83 -21.14 27.47
CA PHE A 109 -19.12 -20.37 26.45
C PHE A 109 -17.80 -19.78 26.96
N GLN A 110 -16.91 -19.49 26.02
CA GLN A 110 -15.71 -18.67 26.18
C GLN A 110 -15.67 -17.58 25.11
N ASP A 111 -14.97 -16.49 25.39
CA ASP A 111 -14.79 -15.40 24.44
C ASP A 111 -14.07 -15.91 23.18
N GLY A 112 -14.65 -15.60 22.03
CA GLY A 112 -14.18 -16.03 20.70
C GLY A 112 -14.67 -17.41 20.27
N ASP A 113 -15.54 -18.06 21.05
CA ASP A 113 -16.25 -19.25 20.58
C ASP A 113 -17.09 -18.91 19.35
N ILE A 114 -17.03 -19.77 18.33
CA ILE A 114 -17.83 -19.65 17.11
C ILE A 114 -19.03 -20.60 17.21
N VAL A 115 -20.24 -20.05 17.18
CA VAL A 115 -21.47 -20.82 17.36
C VAL A 115 -22.22 -20.89 16.04
N LEU A 116 -22.44 -22.11 15.54
CA LEU A 116 -23.08 -22.37 14.26
C LEU A 116 -24.54 -22.77 14.45
N SER A 117 -25.38 -22.32 13.53
CA SER A 117 -26.70 -22.87 13.23
C SER A 117 -26.70 -23.26 11.76
N ALA A 118 -26.00 -24.33 11.40
CA ALA A 118 -25.78 -24.70 10.02
C ALA A 118 -27.03 -25.36 9.39
N ALA A 119 -27.52 -24.82 8.26
CA ALA A 119 -28.78 -25.28 7.65
C ALA A 119 -28.73 -26.75 7.20
N ASN A 120 -27.57 -27.21 6.73
CA ASN A 120 -27.31 -28.61 6.37
C ASN A 120 -27.28 -29.56 7.58
N GLU A 121 -27.31 -29.02 8.80
CA GLU A 121 -27.31 -29.76 10.07
C GLU A 121 -28.62 -29.56 10.83
N GLY A 122 -29.64 -28.98 10.19
CA GLY A 122 -30.96 -28.71 10.81
C GLY A 122 -31.10 -27.33 11.45
N GLY A 123 -30.07 -26.48 11.35
CA GLY A 123 -30.08 -25.08 11.80
C GLY A 123 -30.75 -24.11 10.82
N THR A 124 -30.47 -22.81 10.96
CA THR A 124 -31.10 -21.71 10.20
C THR A 124 -30.19 -21.09 9.13
N GLY A 125 -28.94 -21.56 8.99
CA GLY A 125 -27.95 -21.00 8.08
C GLY A 125 -27.16 -19.82 8.66
N HIS A 126 -27.03 -19.71 9.98
CA HIS A 126 -26.46 -18.55 10.68
C HIS A 126 -25.24 -18.89 11.54
N VAL A 127 -24.36 -17.93 11.78
CA VAL A 127 -23.19 -18.07 12.66
C VAL A 127 -22.92 -16.78 13.44
N VAL A 128 -22.43 -16.92 14.67
CA VAL A 128 -22.15 -15.82 15.59
C VAL A 128 -20.82 -16.01 16.30
N VAL A 129 -20.26 -14.92 16.83
CA VAL A 129 -19.07 -14.93 17.69
C VAL A 129 -19.50 -14.58 19.12
N ILE A 130 -19.10 -15.37 20.11
CA ILE A 130 -19.28 -15.00 21.52
C ILE A 130 -18.26 -13.93 21.90
N VAL A 131 -18.71 -12.77 22.37
CA VAL A 131 -17.83 -11.61 22.66
C VAL A 131 -17.77 -11.21 24.14
N ASP A 132 -18.68 -11.76 24.94
CA ASP A 132 -18.66 -11.65 26.40
C ASP A 132 -19.39 -12.85 26.98
N ALA A 133 -18.67 -13.95 27.17
CA ALA A 133 -19.21 -15.19 27.68
C ALA A 133 -19.71 -15.06 29.12
N ALA A 134 -19.07 -14.19 29.92
CA ALA A 134 -19.45 -13.97 31.32
C ALA A 134 -20.85 -13.37 31.46
N ASN A 135 -21.23 -12.47 30.53
CA ASN A 135 -22.54 -11.83 30.51
C ASN A 135 -23.48 -12.38 29.42
N GLY A 136 -23.01 -13.32 28.60
CA GLY A 136 -23.78 -14.00 27.57
C GLY A 136 -24.11 -13.14 26.37
N TYR A 137 -23.17 -12.37 25.85
CA TYR A 137 -23.33 -11.59 24.62
C TYR A 137 -22.62 -12.21 23.42
N LEU A 138 -23.26 -12.06 22.27
CA LEU A 138 -22.75 -12.44 20.96
C LEU A 138 -22.76 -11.23 20.02
N SER A 139 -21.85 -11.24 19.05
CA SER A 139 -21.82 -10.30 17.93
C SER A 139 -22.10 -11.03 16.63
N GLU A 140 -22.85 -10.39 15.74
CA GLU A 140 -23.33 -10.99 14.49
C GLU A 140 -23.56 -9.95 13.38
N ALA A 141 -23.46 -10.39 12.14
CA ALA A 141 -24.10 -9.73 11.00
C ALA A 141 -25.45 -10.43 10.74
N TRP A 142 -26.55 -9.68 10.80
CA TRP A 142 -27.90 -10.21 10.90
C TRP A 142 -28.66 -10.22 9.56
N ILE A 143 -28.97 -9.05 9.01
CA ILE A 143 -29.73 -8.90 7.76
C ILE A 143 -29.60 -7.47 7.22
N ALA A 144 -29.76 -7.29 5.91
CA ALA A 144 -29.72 -5.99 5.26
C ALA A 144 -30.84 -5.06 5.73
N GLU A 145 -30.69 -3.76 5.47
CA GLU A 145 -31.63 -2.71 5.88
C GLU A 145 -33.07 -2.89 5.36
N ASP A 146 -33.22 -3.58 4.23
CA ASP A 146 -34.50 -3.88 3.59
C ASP A 146 -35.02 -5.29 3.90
N GLY A 147 -34.28 -6.06 4.72
CA GLY A 147 -34.55 -7.45 5.05
C GLY A 147 -34.08 -8.46 4.00
N SER A 148 -33.34 -8.01 2.98
CA SER A 148 -32.69 -8.86 1.98
C SER A 148 -31.31 -9.34 2.43
N ILE A 149 -30.59 -10.01 1.52
CA ILE A 149 -29.22 -10.47 1.74
C ILE A 149 -28.18 -9.57 1.07
N ASP A 150 -28.58 -8.43 0.50
CA ASP A 150 -27.71 -7.55 -0.28
C ASP A 150 -27.99 -6.10 0.08
N GLY A 151 -27.48 -5.68 1.24
CA GLY A 151 -27.63 -4.34 1.77
C GLY A 151 -26.55 -3.38 1.30
N TYR A 152 -26.80 -2.09 1.51
CA TYR A 152 -25.81 -1.04 1.24
C TYR A 152 -24.62 -1.15 2.19
N ALA A 153 -23.44 -0.70 1.72
CA ALA A 153 -22.25 -0.63 2.57
C ALA A 153 -22.46 0.34 3.76
N GLY A 154 -22.06 -0.12 4.95
CA GLY A 154 -22.30 0.56 6.22
C GLY A 154 -23.61 0.17 6.88
N ASP A 155 -23.69 0.33 8.19
CA ASP A 155 -24.91 0.01 8.94
C ASP A 155 -25.93 1.15 8.79
N GLN A 156 -26.93 0.91 7.94
CA GLN A 156 -28.01 1.84 7.66
C GLN A 156 -29.09 1.85 8.75
N THR A 157 -29.17 0.78 9.56
CA THR A 157 -30.24 0.62 10.55
C THR A 157 -29.79 0.72 11.99
N GLY A 158 -28.48 0.69 12.24
CA GLY A 158 -27.90 0.51 13.58
C GLY A 158 -28.09 -0.93 14.11
N GLY A 159 -28.31 -1.90 13.22
CA GLY A 159 -28.65 -3.27 13.58
C GLY A 159 -28.42 -4.33 12.51
N GLU A 160 -27.82 -3.95 11.36
CA GLU A 160 -27.41 -4.91 10.32
C GLU A 160 -26.22 -5.74 10.80
N THR A 161 -25.29 -5.12 11.52
CA THR A 161 -24.40 -5.79 12.47
C THR A 161 -24.72 -5.35 13.89
N ARG A 162 -24.58 -6.25 14.86
CA ARG A 162 -25.00 -5.95 16.24
C ARG A 162 -24.40 -6.87 17.28
N THR A 163 -24.31 -6.36 18.51
CA THR A 163 -24.06 -7.16 19.71
C THR A 163 -25.33 -7.29 20.52
N VAL A 164 -25.78 -8.53 20.76
CA VAL A 164 -27.05 -8.84 21.43
C VAL A 164 -26.91 -9.94 22.49
N PRO A 165 -27.82 -10.01 23.47
CA PRO A 165 -27.80 -11.10 24.44
C PRO A 165 -28.16 -12.44 23.80
N TYR A 166 -27.31 -13.45 24.02
CA TYR A 166 -27.50 -14.82 23.53
C TYR A 166 -28.85 -15.41 23.92
N ALA A 167 -29.25 -15.22 25.18
CA ALA A 167 -30.48 -15.82 25.72
C ALA A 167 -31.76 -15.34 25.01
N SER A 168 -31.76 -14.12 24.47
CA SER A 168 -32.89 -13.54 23.73
C SER A 168 -32.79 -13.71 22.22
N HIS A 169 -31.69 -14.26 21.71
CA HIS A 169 -31.47 -14.39 20.28
C HIS A 169 -32.49 -15.37 19.65
N PRO A 170 -33.11 -15.06 18.49
CA PRO A 170 -34.15 -15.89 17.90
C PRO A 170 -33.75 -17.36 17.68
N VAL A 171 -32.49 -17.60 17.30
CA VAL A 171 -31.97 -18.97 17.10
C VAL A 171 -31.83 -19.72 18.43
N THR A 172 -31.47 -19.02 19.52
CA THR A 172 -31.42 -19.59 20.87
C THR A 172 -32.81 -19.94 21.36
N VAL A 173 -33.77 -19.01 21.23
CA VAL A 173 -35.16 -19.23 21.65
C VAL A 173 -35.80 -20.37 20.87
N ALA A 174 -35.44 -20.53 19.61
CA ALA A 174 -35.89 -21.62 18.76
C ALA A 174 -35.16 -22.97 19.03
N GLY A 175 -34.09 -22.97 19.82
CA GLY A 175 -33.27 -24.15 20.08
C GLY A 175 -32.62 -24.72 18.82
N ARG A 176 -32.09 -23.85 17.95
CA ARG A 176 -31.60 -24.22 16.60
C ARG A 176 -30.10 -24.08 16.40
N TRP A 177 -29.32 -23.90 17.45
CA TRP A 177 -27.85 -23.99 17.34
C TRP A 177 -27.44 -25.44 17.08
N THR A 178 -26.42 -25.63 16.26
CA THR A 178 -25.96 -26.96 15.80
C THR A 178 -24.56 -27.31 16.30
N SER A 179 -23.72 -26.32 16.63
CA SER A 179 -22.43 -26.56 17.32
C SER A 179 -21.80 -25.32 17.91
N CYS A 180 -20.80 -25.54 18.78
CA CYS A 180 -19.86 -24.54 19.26
C CYS A 180 -18.43 -25.00 18.94
N HIS A 181 -17.62 -24.10 18.40
CA HIS A 181 -16.23 -24.37 18.02
C HIS A 181 -15.29 -23.43 18.77
N ARG A 182 -14.27 -24.00 19.42
CA ARG A 182 -13.35 -23.28 20.29
C ARG A 182 -11.91 -23.51 19.86
N PHE A 183 -11.11 -22.44 19.82
CA PHE A 183 -9.69 -22.55 19.49
C PHE A 183 -8.94 -23.43 20.50
N ASP A 184 -8.23 -24.43 20.01
CA ASP A 184 -7.33 -25.28 20.76
C ASP A 184 -5.90 -25.15 20.19
N ALA A 185 -5.02 -24.55 20.97
CA ALA A 185 -3.63 -24.31 20.56
C ALA A 185 -2.87 -25.60 20.22
N GLY A 186 -3.14 -26.70 20.95
CA GLY A 186 -2.47 -27.97 20.70
C GLY A 186 -2.89 -28.57 19.36
N GLN A 187 -4.18 -28.54 19.05
CA GLN A 187 -4.69 -29.02 17.76
C GLN A 187 -4.31 -28.11 16.60
N PHE A 188 -4.29 -26.79 16.80
CA PHE A 188 -3.81 -25.84 15.81
C PHE A 188 -2.34 -26.11 15.46
N LEU A 189 -1.47 -26.20 16.47
CA LEU A 189 -0.04 -26.44 16.29
C LEU A 189 0.28 -27.86 15.79
N ALA A 190 -0.58 -28.83 16.06
CA ALA A 190 -0.46 -30.17 15.47
C ALA A 190 -0.70 -30.16 13.94
N LYS A 191 -1.54 -29.22 13.46
CA LYS A 191 -1.86 -29.07 12.04
C LYS A 191 -0.93 -28.09 11.32
N PHE A 192 -0.48 -27.05 12.04
CA PHE A 192 0.41 -25.99 11.54
C PHE A 192 1.62 -25.83 12.47
N PRO A 193 2.53 -26.82 12.50
CA PRO A 193 3.68 -26.82 13.40
C PRO A 193 4.64 -25.63 13.18
N GLU A 194 4.60 -25.00 12.01
CA GLU A 194 5.35 -23.78 11.66
C GLU A 194 5.05 -22.59 12.58
N PHE A 195 3.90 -22.56 13.26
CA PHE A 195 3.53 -21.49 14.21
C PHE A 195 3.87 -21.79 15.67
N SER A 196 4.60 -22.89 15.95
CA SER A 196 4.98 -23.30 17.31
C SER A 196 5.87 -22.29 18.05
N GLY A 197 6.52 -21.36 17.34
CA GLY A 197 7.30 -20.25 17.91
C GLY A 197 6.51 -18.96 18.15
N GLY A 198 5.25 -18.87 17.70
CA GLY A 198 4.44 -17.65 17.70
C GLY A 198 3.47 -17.51 18.88
N SER A 199 3.27 -18.56 19.69
CA SER A 199 2.30 -18.50 20.80
C SER A 199 2.82 -17.60 21.94
N THR A 200 2.12 -16.49 22.20
CA THR A 200 2.23 -15.74 23.47
C THR A 200 1.23 -16.22 24.53
N ALA A 201 0.75 -17.46 24.46
CA ALA A 201 -0.03 -18.09 25.53
C ALA A 201 0.89 -18.91 26.48
N PRO A 202 0.66 -18.90 27.81
CA PRO A 202 1.51 -19.60 28.76
C PRO A 202 1.45 -21.14 28.57
N ALA A 203 2.57 -21.81 28.88
CA ALA A 203 2.90 -23.20 28.55
C ALA A 203 1.86 -24.28 28.95
N PRO A 204 1.90 -25.44 28.26
CA PRO A 204 2.42 -26.62 28.95
C PRO A 204 3.42 -27.48 28.13
N ALA A 205 4.58 -27.76 28.77
CA ALA A 205 5.59 -28.84 28.60
C ALA A 205 6.26 -29.14 27.21
N PRO A 206 7.54 -29.62 27.16
CA PRO A 206 8.50 -29.22 26.11
C PRO A 206 8.95 -30.26 25.03
N ALA A 207 9.57 -29.68 23.96
CA ALA A 207 10.62 -30.15 22.98
C ALA A 207 10.19 -31.05 21.77
N PRO A 208 10.81 -31.00 20.55
CA PRO A 208 12.24 -30.75 20.18
C PRO A 208 12.52 -29.81 18.95
N ALA A 209 13.81 -29.66 18.56
CA ALA A 209 14.41 -28.58 17.72
C ALA A 209 14.16 -28.63 16.16
N PRO A 210 14.29 -27.50 15.43
CA PRO A 210 13.68 -27.31 14.09
C PRO A 210 14.64 -27.38 12.87
N PRO A 211 14.13 -27.63 11.64
CA PRO A 211 14.74 -27.25 10.36
C PRO A 211 14.09 -25.98 9.72
N ALA A 212 14.79 -25.36 8.76
CA ALA A 212 14.65 -23.97 8.29
C ALA A 212 13.43 -23.62 7.36
N GLN A 213 13.08 -22.32 7.31
CA GLN A 213 11.89 -21.66 6.70
C GLN A 213 12.01 -21.26 5.19
N SER A 214 10.87 -21.03 4.52
CA SER A 214 10.68 -20.68 3.08
C SER A 214 10.02 -19.29 2.85
N ALA A 215 10.24 -18.65 1.68
CA ALA A 215 9.96 -17.25 1.31
C ALA A 215 8.69 -17.00 0.42
N ALA A 216 8.34 -15.72 0.22
CA ALA A 216 7.18 -15.18 -0.54
C ALA A 216 7.15 -15.49 -2.06
N PRO A 217 5.98 -15.46 -2.75
CA PRO A 217 5.84 -15.79 -4.17
C PRO A 217 6.41 -14.70 -5.11
N GLU A 218 6.88 -15.13 -6.28
CA GLU A 218 7.72 -14.33 -7.17
C GLU A 218 6.94 -13.35 -8.10
N HIS A 219 5.70 -13.67 -8.51
CA HIS A 219 4.91 -12.93 -9.52
C HIS A 219 3.90 -11.92 -8.92
N ALA A 220 3.27 -11.07 -9.75
CA ALA A 220 2.32 -10.02 -9.33
C ALA A 220 1.28 -9.67 -10.44
N HIS A 221 0.16 -9.06 -10.05
CA HIS A 221 -0.90 -8.60 -10.97
C HIS A 221 -1.06 -7.07 -10.97
N GLY A 222 -1.44 -6.49 -12.09
CA GLY A 222 -1.58 -5.03 -12.17
C GLY A 222 -2.45 -4.55 -13.30
N ILE A 223 -2.63 -3.25 -13.35
CA ILE A 223 -3.38 -2.55 -14.39
C ILE A 223 -2.54 -1.46 -15.04
N ASP A 224 -2.95 -1.01 -16.21
CA ASP A 224 -2.49 0.25 -16.78
C ASP A 224 -3.68 1.19 -17.03
N VAL A 225 -3.44 2.49 -16.85
CA VAL A 225 -4.50 3.51 -16.80
C VAL A 225 -4.09 4.78 -17.54
N SER A 226 -5.09 5.48 -18.07
CA SER A 226 -4.93 6.74 -18.79
C SER A 226 -6.01 7.74 -18.39
N SER A 227 -6.16 8.83 -19.15
CA SER A 227 -7.30 9.74 -18.99
C SER A 227 -8.65 9.08 -19.23
N HIS A 228 -8.70 7.92 -19.89
CA HIS A 228 -9.93 7.13 -20.02
C HIS A 228 -10.41 6.55 -18.68
N GLN A 229 -9.51 6.48 -17.70
CA GLN A 229 -9.75 6.03 -16.33
C GLN A 229 -9.50 7.18 -15.33
N SER A 230 -9.86 8.42 -15.68
CA SER A 230 -9.50 9.61 -14.90
C SER A 230 -9.95 9.57 -13.44
N ASP A 231 -11.12 8.96 -13.20
CA ASP A 231 -11.78 8.93 -11.90
C ASP A 231 -11.54 7.61 -11.17
N ILE A 232 -10.56 6.81 -11.61
CA ILE A 232 -10.28 5.52 -10.99
C ILE A 232 -9.78 5.69 -9.55
N ASP A 233 -10.41 4.97 -8.63
CA ASP A 233 -10.01 4.94 -7.24
C ASP A 233 -9.06 3.75 -7.01
N LEU A 234 -7.77 4.06 -6.96
CA LEU A 234 -6.72 3.07 -6.74
C LEU A 234 -6.64 2.60 -5.27
N SER A 235 -7.43 3.14 -4.34
CA SER A 235 -7.55 2.56 -2.99
C SER A 235 -8.40 1.30 -2.99
N VAL A 236 -9.41 1.25 -3.85
CA VAL A 236 -10.35 0.12 -3.97
C VAL A 236 -10.14 -0.73 -5.22
N THR A 237 -9.38 -0.24 -6.20
CA THR A 237 -9.01 -1.04 -7.39
C THR A 237 -7.87 -2.00 -7.06
N PRO A 238 -8.08 -3.33 -7.08
CA PRO A 238 -7.06 -4.32 -6.75
C PRO A 238 -5.95 -4.30 -7.80
N ALA A 239 -4.70 -4.16 -7.36
CA ALA A 239 -3.51 -4.15 -8.20
C ALA A 239 -2.26 -4.14 -7.31
N ASP A 240 -1.29 -5.01 -7.61
CA ASP A 240 0.07 -4.96 -7.04
C ASP A 240 0.93 -3.86 -7.69
N PHE A 241 0.64 -3.56 -8.95
CA PHE A 241 1.30 -2.50 -9.72
C PHE A 241 0.32 -1.77 -10.64
N VAL A 242 0.60 -0.50 -10.91
CA VAL A 242 -0.20 0.37 -11.79
C VAL A 242 0.72 1.11 -12.74
N ILE A 243 0.50 1.01 -14.05
CA ILE A 243 1.25 1.75 -15.07
C ILE A 243 0.41 2.91 -15.58
N VAL A 244 0.84 4.16 -15.35
CA VAL A 244 0.05 5.36 -15.63
C VAL A 244 0.53 6.05 -16.90
N LYS A 245 -0.39 6.41 -17.82
CA LYS A 245 -0.07 7.25 -18.97
C LYS A 245 0.40 8.62 -18.50
N VAL A 246 1.53 9.07 -19.01
CA VAL A 246 2.08 10.41 -18.70
C VAL A 246 1.85 11.36 -19.86
N SER A 247 2.32 10.96 -21.03
CA SER A 247 2.31 11.81 -22.22
C SER A 247 2.07 11.02 -23.49
N GLU A 248 1.69 11.74 -24.53
CA GLU A 248 1.57 11.26 -25.90
C GLU A 248 2.16 12.31 -26.83
N ASP A 249 2.96 11.88 -27.81
CA ASP A 249 3.74 12.79 -28.65
C ASP A 249 4.58 13.80 -27.80
N ASP A 250 4.96 14.94 -28.37
CA ASP A 250 5.63 16.02 -27.66
C ASP A 250 4.69 17.17 -27.23
N ASP A 251 3.36 16.94 -27.21
CA ASP A 251 2.37 17.97 -26.92
C ASP A 251 1.24 17.60 -25.93
N TYR A 252 0.92 16.31 -25.74
CA TYR A 252 -0.18 15.88 -24.88
C TYR A 252 0.29 15.39 -23.50
N VAL A 253 -0.43 15.82 -22.46
CA VAL A 253 -0.29 15.35 -21.07
C VAL A 253 -1.57 14.69 -20.62
N ASN A 254 -1.48 13.53 -19.95
CA ASN A 254 -2.62 12.92 -19.28
C ASN A 254 -3.05 13.81 -18.08
N PRO A 255 -4.24 14.42 -18.10
CA PRO A 255 -4.70 15.30 -17.03
C PRO A 255 -4.88 14.58 -15.68
N ALA A 256 -5.11 13.27 -15.68
CA ALA A 256 -5.30 12.46 -14.47
C ALA A 256 -3.99 11.90 -13.88
N MET A 257 -2.86 12.11 -14.54
CA MET A 257 -1.57 11.47 -14.20
C MET A 257 -1.21 11.65 -12.73
N ASN A 258 -1.29 12.88 -12.19
CA ASN A 258 -0.88 13.14 -10.80
C ASN A 258 -1.77 12.42 -9.78
N GLN A 259 -3.08 12.40 -10.02
CA GLN A 259 -4.04 11.70 -9.15
C GLN A 259 -3.80 10.18 -9.21
N GLN A 260 -3.62 9.62 -10.40
CA GLN A 260 -3.37 8.20 -10.61
C GLN A 260 -2.02 7.77 -10.01
N CYS A 261 -0.96 8.55 -10.21
CA CYS A 261 0.35 8.25 -9.60
C CYS A 261 0.31 8.34 -8.07
N ALA A 262 -0.35 9.37 -7.52
CA ALA A 262 -0.53 9.50 -6.08
C ALA A 262 -1.39 8.38 -5.50
N GLY A 263 -2.47 8.00 -6.19
CA GLY A 263 -3.32 6.89 -5.82
C GLY A 263 -2.56 5.56 -5.79
N ALA A 264 -1.69 5.29 -6.77
CA ALA A 264 -0.86 4.10 -6.76
C ALA A 264 0.12 4.09 -5.58
N VAL A 265 0.88 5.18 -5.40
CA VAL A 265 1.94 5.26 -4.38
C VAL A 265 1.37 5.25 -2.95
N THR A 266 0.32 6.02 -2.68
CA THR A 266 -0.31 6.07 -1.35
C THR A 266 -0.89 4.72 -0.93
N ASN A 267 -1.36 3.92 -1.89
CA ASN A 267 -1.90 2.58 -1.64
C ASN A 267 -0.84 1.46 -1.79
N GLY A 268 0.45 1.80 -1.70
CA GLY A 268 1.55 0.84 -1.67
C GLY A 268 1.76 0.05 -2.97
N LYS A 269 1.15 0.48 -4.08
CA LYS A 269 1.25 -0.20 -5.37
C LYS A 269 2.55 0.20 -6.06
N ARG A 270 3.19 -0.75 -6.75
CA ARG A 270 4.34 -0.45 -7.59
C ARG A 270 3.91 0.46 -8.74
N LEU A 271 4.56 1.62 -8.87
CA LEU A 271 4.22 2.58 -9.91
C LEU A 271 5.02 2.30 -11.19
N GLY A 272 4.34 2.32 -12.33
CA GLY A 272 4.92 2.42 -13.66
C GLY A 272 4.40 3.67 -14.36
N LEU A 273 5.15 4.18 -15.33
CA LEU A 273 4.76 5.32 -16.15
C LEU A 273 5.00 4.98 -17.62
N TYR A 274 4.06 5.35 -18.49
CA TYR A 274 4.24 5.13 -19.93
C TYR A 274 4.05 6.37 -20.79
N HIS A 275 4.72 6.37 -21.93
CA HIS A 275 4.64 7.36 -22.99
C HIS A 275 4.08 6.75 -24.26
N PHE A 276 2.99 7.29 -24.80
CA PHE A 276 2.40 6.85 -26.06
C PHE A 276 3.13 7.48 -27.25
N ALA A 277 3.84 6.65 -28.03
CA ALA A 277 4.65 7.12 -29.14
C ALA A 277 3.81 7.61 -30.34
N ARG A 278 4.28 8.67 -30.99
CA ARG A 278 3.73 9.15 -32.28
C ARG A 278 4.85 9.38 -33.30
N PRO A 279 4.58 9.40 -34.62
CA PRO A 279 5.54 9.84 -35.62
C PRO A 279 6.14 11.21 -35.28
N GLY A 280 7.47 11.31 -35.29
CA GLY A 280 8.15 12.52 -34.85
C GLY A 280 9.60 12.23 -34.45
N ASP A 281 10.20 13.11 -33.67
CA ASP A 281 11.55 12.91 -33.14
C ASP A 281 11.51 12.13 -31.82
N ALA A 282 12.22 11.00 -31.78
CA ALA A 282 12.27 10.11 -30.62
C ALA A 282 12.88 10.77 -29.38
N VAL A 283 13.88 11.63 -29.56
CA VAL A 283 14.59 12.28 -28.46
C VAL A 283 13.74 13.38 -27.85
N SER A 284 13.05 14.18 -28.67
CA SER A 284 12.08 15.17 -28.23
C SER A 284 10.96 14.54 -27.40
N GLN A 285 10.37 13.45 -27.89
CA GLN A 285 9.31 12.74 -27.16
C GLN A 285 9.80 12.13 -25.85
N ALA A 286 11.02 11.57 -25.81
CA ALA A 286 11.63 11.07 -24.57
C ALA A 286 11.88 12.19 -23.55
N ASP A 287 12.41 13.33 -24.00
CA ASP A 287 12.67 14.48 -23.14
C ASP A 287 11.35 15.09 -22.64
N TYR A 288 10.32 15.14 -23.49
CA TYR A 288 8.98 15.58 -23.13
C TYR A 288 8.35 14.64 -22.09
N PHE A 289 8.39 13.33 -22.30
CA PHE A 289 7.93 12.34 -21.32
C PHE A 289 8.56 12.54 -19.94
N LEU A 290 9.89 12.67 -19.89
CA LEU A 290 10.59 12.84 -18.61
C LEU A 290 10.29 14.19 -17.96
N ALA A 291 10.19 15.27 -18.74
CA ALA A 291 9.83 16.58 -18.23
C ALA A 291 8.40 16.59 -17.65
N THR A 292 7.45 15.96 -18.35
CA THR A 292 6.06 15.83 -17.92
C THR A 292 5.91 14.90 -16.72
N ALA A 293 6.65 13.78 -16.70
CA ALA A 293 6.65 12.85 -15.58
C ALA A 293 7.18 13.50 -14.29
N GLY A 294 8.13 14.43 -14.41
CA GLY A 294 8.69 15.19 -13.30
C GLY A 294 9.18 14.28 -12.17
N GLY A 295 8.74 14.58 -10.94
CA GLY A 295 9.14 13.84 -9.74
C GLY A 295 8.74 12.37 -9.72
N TRP A 296 7.69 11.98 -10.46
CA TRP A 296 7.24 10.59 -10.50
C TRP A 296 8.25 9.67 -11.19
N ALA A 297 9.04 10.19 -12.14
CA ALA A 297 10.11 9.44 -12.81
C ALA A 297 11.36 9.24 -11.93
N LEU A 298 11.43 9.88 -10.76
CA LEU A 298 12.59 9.84 -9.85
C LEU A 298 12.39 8.90 -8.63
N GLY A 299 11.18 8.36 -8.42
CA GLY A 299 10.87 7.39 -7.35
C GLY A 299 11.13 5.93 -7.76
N ASN A 300 10.67 4.94 -6.98
CA ASN A 300 10.72 3.52 -7.36
C ASN A 300 9.68 3.18 -8.47
N THR A 301 9.89 3.74 -9.66
CA THR A 301 8.94 3.75 -10.77
C THR A 301 9.49 3.07 -12.04
N ALA A 302 8.79 2.09 -12.61
CA ALA A 302 9.19 1.54 -13.92
C ALA A 302 8.80 2.51 -15.05
N LEU A 303 9.64 2.67 -16.09
CA LEU A 303 9.37 3.58 -17.21
C LEU A 303 9.17 2.77 -18.50
N TRP A 304 8.12 3.08 -19.25
CA TRP A 304 7.70 2.30 -20.42
C TRP A 304 7.48 3.17 -21.66
N LEU A 305 7.95 2.69 -22.81
CA LEU A 305 7.55 3.20 -24.11
C LEU A 305 6.36 2.39 -24.62
N ASP A 306 5.22 3.03 -24.83
CA ASP A 306 4.07 2.43 -25.49
C ASP A 306 4.24 2.56 -27.03
N TRP A 307 4.56 1.42 -27.66
CA TRP A 307 4.92 1.31 -29.07
C TRP A 307 3.81 0.65 -29.91
N GLU A 308 2.88 1.47 -30.38
CA GLU A 308 1.75 0.99 -31.16
C GLU A 308 1.25 2.00 -32.21
N ALA A 309 0.10 1.69 -32.82
CA ALA A 309 -0.59 2.52 -33.79
C ALA A 309 0.34 3.06 -34.91
N ASN A 310 0.36 4.37 -35.12
CA ASN A 310 1.13 5.02 -36.17
C ASN A 310 2.61 5.22 -35.83
N ALA A 311 3.09 4.85 -34.64
CA ALA A 311 4.52 4.83 -34.33
C ALA A 311 5.21 3.59 -34.93
N VAL A 312 4.50 2.46 -35.05
CA VAL A 312 5.05 1.19 -35.55
C VAL A 312 5.82 1.32 -36.89
N PRO A 313 5.34 2.09 -37.90
CA PRO A 313 6.08 2.32 -39.15
C PRO A 313 7.43 3.06 -39.01
N GLN A 314 7.70 3.73 -37.89
CA GLN A 314 9.00 4.39 -37.64
C GLN A 314 10.13 3.36 -37.39
N GLY A 315 9.76 2.13 -37.03
CA GLY A 315 10.65 1.00 -36.90
C GLY A 315 11.51 0.98 -35.62
N PRO A 316 12.23 -0.13 -35.35
CA PRO A 316 12.93 -0.37 -34.09
C PRO A 316 14.03 0.65 -33.77
N GLY A 317 14.61 1.30 -34.78
CA GLY A 317 15.65 2.32 -34.59
C GLY A 317 15.14 3.55 -33.84
N TRP A 318 13.89 3.95 -34.10
CA TRP A 318 13.25 5.05 -33.38
C TRP A 318 13.01 4.66 -31.91
N ALA A 319 12.42 3.49 -31.68
CA ALA A 319 12.14 2.98 -30.34
C ALA A 319 13.44 2.85 -29.52
N LEU A 320 14.50 2.34 -30.15
CA LEU A 320 15.82 2.24 -29.53
C LEU A 320 16.37 3.61 -29.12
N ALA A 321 16.25 4.63 -29.98
CA ALA A 321 16.72 5.98 -29.66
C ALA A 321 15.97 6.58 -28.46
N TRP A 322 14.65 6.38 -28.39
CA TRP A 322 13.84 6.81 -27.24
C TRP A 322 14.27 6.11 -25.95
N LEU A 323 14.39 4.77 -25.97
CA LEU A 323 14.79 3.96 -24.80
C LEU A 323 16.18 4.34 -24.29
N GLN A 324 17.14 4.50 -25.20
CA GLN A 324 18.49 4.96 -24.86
C GLN A 324 18.50 6.37 -24.27
N ARG A 325 17.64 7.26 -24.77
CA ARG A 325 17.52 8.62 -24.22
C ARG A 325 16.98 8.57 -22.79
N VAL A 326 15.90 7.84 -22.54
CA VAL A 326 15.34 7.70 -21.18
C VAL A 326 16.34 7.07 -20.23
N GLU A 327 17.01 6.01 -20.65
CA GLU A 327 18.06 5.37 -19.86
C GLU A 327 19.21 6.34 -19.53
N SER A 328 19.70 7.10 -20.51
CA SER A 328 20.79 8.06 -20.30
C SER A 328 20.42 9.19 -19.33
N ARG A 329 19.15 9.59 -19.30
CA ARG A 329 18.65 10.71 -18.49
C ARG A 329 18.31 10.30 -17.07
N THR A 330 17.98 9.03 -16.85
CA THR A 330 17.49 8.52 -15.58
C THR A 330 18.45 7.55 -14.89
N GLY A 331 19.38 6.95 -15.63
CA GLY A 331 20.24 5.87 -15.15
C GLY A 331 19.51 4.54 -14.94
N ARG A 332 18.28 4.41 -15.42
CA ARG A 332 17.38 3.26 -15.21
C ARG A 332 17.10 2.56 -16.54
N ILE A 333 16.76 1.28 -16.47
CA ILE A 333 16.41 0.50 -17.67
C ILE A 333 14.90 0.70 -17.94
N PRO A 334 14.49 1.45 -18.97
CA PRO A 334 13.09 1.49 -19.40
C PRO A 334 12.70 0.20 -20.10
N GLY A 335 11.40 -0.10 -20.15
CA GLY A 335 10.84 -1.18 -20.95
C GLY A 335 10.09 -0.66 -22.17
N ILE A 336 9.70 -1.57 -23.05
CA ILE A 336 8.88 -1.28 -24.22
C ILE A 336 7.60 -2.12 -24.16
N TYR A 337 6.47 -1.51 -24.49
CA TYR A 337 5.20 -2.16 -24.69
C TYR A 337 4.91 -2.36 -26.19
N MET A 338 4.40 -3.53 -26.57
CA MET A 338 3.95 -3.79 -27.94
C MET A 338 2.95 -4.95 -28.01
N ASN A 339 2.08 -4.90 -29.02
CA ASN A 339 1.23 -6.03 -29.38
C ASN A 339 1.92 -6.99 -30.37
N GLY A 340 1.29 -8.14 -30.61
CA GLY A 340 1.79 -9.15 -31.56
C GLY A 340 2.00 -8.65 -32.99
N GLY A 341 1.21 -7.67 -33.46
CA GLY A 341 1.39 -7.07 -34.78
C GLY A 341 2.71 -6.31 -34.91
N ALA A 342 3.02 -5.45 -33.93
CA ALA A 342 4.26 -4.69 -33.89
C ALA A 342 5.49 -5.59 -33.65
N LEU A 343 5.38 -6.58 -32.76
CA LEU A 343 6.46 -7.52 -32.46
C LEU A 343 6.90 -8.33 -33.70
N ASN A 344 5.94 -8.74 -34.53
CA ASN A 344 6.21 -9.58 -35.71
C ASN A 344 6.56 -8.78 -36.98
N GLY A 345 6.47 -7.45 -36.94
CA GLY A 345 6.70 -6.59 -38.11
C GLY A 345 8.16 -6.27 -38.41
N TYR A 346 9.07 -6.42 -37.43
CA TYR A 346 10.47 -5.97 -37.54
C TYR A 346 11.45 -6.87 -36.78
N ASP A 347 12.74 -6.64 -37.02
CA ASP A 347 13.83 -7.19 -36.22
C ASP A 347 14.02 -6.36 -34.93
N TRP A 348 13.71 -6.97 -33.80
CA TRP A 348 13.81 -6.32 -32.48
C TRP A 348 15.06 -6.70 -31.70
N SER A 349 15.99 -7.47 -32.27
CA SER A 349 17.17 -7.99 -31.57
C SER A 349 17.98 -6.93 -30.82
N ALA A 350 18.17 -5.74 -31.42
CA ALA A 350 18.88 -4.64 -30.79
C ALA A 350 18.17 -4.13 -29.52
N VAL A 351 16.85 -4.01 -29.55
CA VAL A 351 16.03 -3.57 -28.40
C VAL A 351 15.95 -4.67 -27.35
N ALA A 352 15.66 -5.90 -27.77
CA ALA A 352 15.49 -7.06 -26.89
C ALA A 352 16.77 -7.46 -26.14
N SER A 353 17.94 -7.12 -26.67
CA SER A 353 19.22 -7.37 -26.00
C SER A 353 19.39 -6.63 -24.67
N ARG A 354 18.58 -5.59 -24.40
CA ARG A 354 18.74 -4.71 -23.23
C ARG A 354 17.43 -4.35 -22.53
N TYR A 355 16.37 -4.09 -23.27
CA TYR A 355 15.14 -3.51 -22.71
C TYR A 355 14.06 -4.58 -22.56
N PRO A 356 13.40 -4.70 -21.40
CA PRO A 356 12.36 -5.70 -21.17
C PRO A 356 11.06 -5.36 -21.90
N LEU A 357 10.26 -6.39 -22.11
CA LEU A 357 9.01 -6.32 -22.87
C LEU A 357 7.78 -6.41 -21.97
N TRP A 358 6.87 -5.47 -22.17
CA TRP A 358 5.47 -5.54 -21.79
C TRP A 358 4.65 -5.92 -23.04
N TYR A 359 4.07 -7.10 -23.06
CA TYR A 359 3.43 -7.65 -24.26
C TYR A 359 1.92 -7.67 -24.14
N ALA A 360 1.23 -7.15 -25.16
CA ALA A 360 -0.21 -7.26 -25.33
C ALA A 360 -0.59 -8.37 -26.32
N GLY A 361 -1.51 -9.23 -25.91
CA GLY A 361 -2.12 -10.24 -26.77
C GLY A 361 -2.14 -11.62 -26.15
N GLY A 362 -2.64 -12.60 -26.88
CA GLY A 362 -2.83 -13.96 -26.40
C GLY A 362 -4.17 -14.51 -26.87
N PRO A 363 -4.46 -15.79 -26.60
CA PRO A 363 -5.68 -16.45 -27.06
C PRO A 363 -6.97 -15.77 -26.56
N ASP A 364 -6.90 -15.12 -25.41
CA ASP A 364 -8.05 -14.67 -24.61
C ASP A 364 -8.15 -13.12 -24.49
N TYR A 365 -7.36 -12.39 -25.28
CA TYR A 365 -7.09 -10.96 -25.08
C TYR A 365 -8.31 -10.02 -25.19
N SER A 366 -9.38 -10.45 -25.86
CA SER A 366 -10.58 -9.64 -26.09
C SER A 366 -11.88 -10.35 -25.66
N GLU A 367 -11.81 -11.38 -24.81
CA GLU A 367 -12.97 -12.24 -24.49
C GLU A 367 -13.30 -12.38 -23.00
N TYR A 368 -12.72 -11.55 -22.13
CA TYR A 368 -12.86 -11.70 -20.67
C TYR A 368 -13.37 -10.45 -19.97
N GLY A 369 -14.69 -10.37 -19.76
CA GLY A 369 -15.32 -9.48 -18.77
C GLY A 369 -15.08 -9.95 -17.32
N ALA A 370 -13.88 -10.40 -16.99
CA ALA A 370 -13.50 -11.06 -15.73
C ALA A 370 -12.33 -10.34 -15.03
N GLY A 371 -12.09 -10.68 -13.76
CA GLY A 371 -11.00 -10.13 -12.95
C GLY A 371 -9.63 -10.77 -13.23
N TYR A 372 -8.72 -10.67 -12.26
CA TYR A 372 -7.37 -11.21 -12.43
C TYR A 372 -7.34 -12.73 -12.66
N SER A 373 -6.41 -13.16 -13.51
CA SER A 373 -6.11 -14.55 -13.78
C SER A 373 -4.61 -14.75 -13.98
N ASP A 374 -4.16 -16.01 -13.98
CA ASP A 374 -2.77 -16.40 -14.24
C ASP A 374 -2.63 -17.15 -15.58
N PRO A 375 -2.83 -16.46 -16.73
CA PRO A 375 -2.61 -17.09 -18.01
C PRO A 375 -1.14 -17.45 -18.19
N THR A 376 -0.88 -18.55 -18.87
CA THR A 376 0.49 -18.92 -19.23
C THR A 376 1.07 -17.85 -20.16
N PRO A 377 2.21 -17.21 -19.81
CA PRO A 377 2.80 -16.18 -20.64
C PRO A 377 3.17 -16.72 -22.04
N PRO A 378 2.95 -15.93 -23.11
CA PRO A 378 3.26 -16.37 -24.46
C PRO A 378 4.77 -16.51 -24.68
N SER A 379 5.14 -17.46 -25.55
CA SER A 379 6.52 -17.57 -26.06
C SER A 379 6.72 -16.61 -27.22
N LEU A 380 7.71 -15.72 -27.12
CA LEU A 380 7.93 -14.59 -28.04
C LEU A 380 9.29 -14.67 -28.73
N SER A 381 9.33 -14.34 -30.02
CA SER A 381 10.48 -14.56 -30.93
C SER A 381 11.79 -13.90 -30.48
N TRP A 382 11.73 -12.74 -29.83
CA TRP A 382 12.90 -11.95 -29.47
C TRP A 382 13.19 -11.92 -27.96
N TRP A 383 12.16 -12.03 -27.12
CA TRP A 383 12.26 -11.94 -25.66
C TRP A 383 12.14 -13.30 -24.94
N GLY A 384 11.73 -14.37 -25.63
CA GLY A 384 11.41 -15.64 -25.01
C GLY A 384 10.09 -15.58 -24.26
N THR A 385 10.05 -14.88 -23.12
CA THR A 385 8.83 -14.61 -22.35
C THR A 385 8.74 -13.13 -22.01
N PRO A 386 7.54 -12.52 -22.01
CA PRO A 386 7.41 -11.13 -21.62
C PRO A 386 7.65 -10.95 -20.12
N MET A 387 8.12 -9.77 -19.74
CA MET A 387 8.21 -9.38 -18.32
C MET A 387 6.83 -9.08 -17.77
N ILE A 388 6.03 -8.33 -18.53
CA ILE A 388 4.63 -8.06 -18.23
C ILE A 388 3.79 -8.59 -19.39
N HIS A 389 2.77 -9.36 -19.08
CA HIS A 389 1.78 -9.80 -20.05
C HIS A 389 0.47 -9.07 -19.80
N GLN A 390 0.10 -8.12 -20.66
CA GLN A 390 -1.26 -7.59 -20.73
C GLN A 390 -2.10 -8.63 -21.46
N TYR A 391 -2.94 -9.33 -20.72
CA TYR A 391 -3.62 -10.52 -21.23
C TYR A 391 -5.10 -10.27 -21.51
N THR A 392 -5.63 -9.09 -21.18
CA THR A 392 -6.98 -8.64 -21.57
C THR A 392 -7.06 -7.12 -21.58
N GLU A 393 -7.85 -6.57 -22.51
CA GLU A 393 -8.27 -5.16 -22.56
C GLU A 393 -9.71 -4.93 -22.04
N ASP A 394 -10.42 -6.02 -21.71
CA ASP A 394 -11.84 -6.02 -21.28
C ASP A 394 -12.03 -6.41 -19.81
N GLY A 395 -10.98 -6.29 -19.00
CA GLY A 395 -11.00 -6.73 -17.60
C GLY A 395 -12.00 -5.98 -16.73
N ARG A 396 -12.52 -6.67 -15.72
CA ARG A 396 -13.46 -6.12 -14.72
C ARG A 396 -12.91 -6.32 -13.33
N LEU A 397 -12.56 -5.21 -12.67
CA LEU A 397 -12.13 -5.20 -11.29
C LEU A 397 -13.10 -4.36 -10.45
N PRO A 398 -13.34 -4.75 -9.18
CA PRO A 398 -14.03 -3.91 -8.22
C PRO A 398 -13.37 -2.52 -8.13
N GLY A 399 -14.17 -1.49 -7.84
CA GLY A 399 -13.68 -0.11 -7.76
C GLY A 399 -13.62 0.64 -9.09
N TRP A 400 -13.90 -0.01 -10.22
CA TRP A 400 -13.96 0.64 -11.53
C TRP A 400 -15.12 0.10 -12.38
N GLY A 401 -16.04 0.99 -12.79
CA GLY A 401 -17.25 0.62 -13.55
C GLY A 401 -17.01 0.38 -15.05
N GLY A 402 -15.83 0.71 -15.56
CA GLY A 402 -15.42 0.49 -16.95
C GLY A 402 -14.63 -0.79 -17.15
N THR A 403 -14.07 -0.95 -18.34
CA THR A 403 -13.09 -2.00 -18.63
C THR A 403 -11.70 -1.54 -18.21
N LEU A 404 -10.83 -2.50 -17.88
CA LEU A 404 -9.42 -2.28 -17.55
C LEU A 404 -8.53 -3.26 -18.30
N ASP A 405 -7.36 -2.75 -18.67
CA ASP A 405 -6.27 -3.55 -19.13
C ASP A 405 -5.64 -4.31 -17.94
N LEU A 406 -5.66 -5.64 -17.97
CA LEU A 406 -5.11 -6.47 -16.88
C LEU A 406 -3.78 -7.10 -17.26
N ASN A 407 -2.85 -7.02 -16.32
CA ASN A 407 -1.45 -7.33 -16.51
C ASN A 407 -0.96 -8.36 -15.50
N ARG A 408 -0.05 -9.22 -15.94
CA ARG A 408 0.69 -10.16 -15.10
C ARG A 408 2.19 -9.90 -15.20
N LEU A 409 2.83 -9.60 -14.07
CA LEU A 409 4.27 -9.43 -13.91
C LEU A 409 4.94 -10.76 -13.56
N ALA A 410 5.99 -11.11 -14.30
CA ALA A 410 6.74 -12.35 -14.08
C ALA A 410 7.48 -12.38 -12.75
N SER A 411 8.10 -11.27 -12.33
CA SER A 411 8.90 -11.19 -11.11
C SER A 411 8.94 -9.79 -10.51
N ARG A 412 8.58 -9.68 -9.23
CA ARG A 412 8.68 -8.43 -8.44
C ARG A 412 10.12 -7.91 -8.39
N ALA A 413 11.09 -8.81 -8.22
CA ALA A 413 12.51 -8.44 -8.17
C ALA A 413 13.00 -7.86 -9.51
N MET A 414 12.52 -8.39 -10.64
CA MET A 414 12.87 -7.83 -11.94
C MET A 414 12.28 -6.42 -12.14
N TRP A 415 11.03 -6.19 -11.73
CA TRP A 415 10.44 -4.85 -11.73
C TRP A 415 11.24 -3.89 -10.85
N ASP A 416 11.56 -4.31 -9.62
CA ASP A 416 12.26 -3.50 -8.64
C ASP A 416 13.67 -3.10 -9.16
N SER A 417 14.32 -3.98 -9.93
CA SER A 417 15.60 -3.67 -10.60
C SER A 417 15.50 -2.58 -11.68
N MET A 418 14.40 -2.52 -12.44
CA MET A 418 14.13 -1.42 -13.38
C MET A 418 13.75 -0.14 -12.65
N ALA A 419 13.03 -0.29 -11.55
CA ALA A 419 12.57 0.79 -10.70
C ALA A 419 13.70 1.42 -9.85
N GLY A 420 14.96 1.04 -10.07
CA GLY A 420 16.11 1.62 -9.38
C GLY A 420 16.23 1.19 -7.91
N ALA A 421 15.47 0.19 -7.46
CA ALA A 421 15.61 -0.40 -6.14
C ALA A 421 16.89 -1.26 -6.11
N SER A 422 18.02 -0.62 -5.83
CA SER A 422 19.26 -1.34 -5.53
C SER A 422 19.16 -1.92 -4.12
N ALA A 423 19.49 -3.20 -3.94
CA ALA A 423 19.69 -3.80 -2.62
C ALA A 423 20.74 -2.95 -1.85
N ALA A 424 20.31 -2.25 -0.80
CA ALA A 424 21.19 -1.38 -0.04
C ALA A 424 22.08 -2.20 0.92
N PRO A 425 23.38 -1.86 1.07
CA PRO A 425 24.19 -2.34 2.18
C PRO A 425 23.70 -1.71 3.50
N ALA A 426 23.76 -2.48 4.58
CA ALA A 426 23.28 -2.07 5.90
C ALA A 426 24.02 -0.83 6.45
N ASP A 427 23.27 0.22 6.78
CA ASP A 427 23.72 1.37 7.59
C ASP A 427 23.16 1.23 9.03
N PRO A 428 24.01 1.25 10.08
CA PRO A 428 23.59 1.08 11.48
C PRO A 428 22.72 2.20 12.07
N HIS A 429 22.38 3.25 11.30
CA HIS A 429 21.52 4.35 11.77
C HIS A 429 20.06 4.26 11.27
N ALA A 430 19.63 3.14 10.69
CA ALA A 430 18.29 2.97 10.11
C ALA A 430 17.15 2.73 11.13
N SER A 431 17.41 2.78 12.44
CA SER A 431 16.35 2.95 13.43
C SER A 431 16.14 4.46 13.65
N GLU A 432 14.88 4.91 13.53
CA GLU A 432 14.36 6.27 13.82
C GLU A 432 14.21 7.17 12.56
N ARG A 433 13.04 7.71 12.24
CA ARG A 433 12.09 8.36 13.16
C ARG A 433 10.63 7.95 12.92
N ALA A 434 9.94 7.78 14.03
CA ALA A 434 8.56 7.32 14.18
C ALA A 434 7.48 8.34 13.74
N ASP A 435 7.75 9.18 12.74
CA ASP A 435 6.76 10.12 12.20
C ASP A 435 6.02 9.59 10.96
N GLY A 436 6.37 8.38 10.51
CA GLY A 436 5.66 7.66 9.44
C GLY A 436 6.19 7.89 8.02
N TYR A 437 7.29 8.64 7.82
CA TYR A 437 7.70 9.03 6.45
C TYR A 437 9.16 8.80 6.07
N GLY A 438 10.02 8.30 6.98
CA GLY A 438 11.38 7.86 6.64
C GLY A 438 12.37 8.97 6.20
N VAL A 439 13.63 8.59 6.03
CA VAL A 439 14.76 9.47 5.67
C VAL A 439 14.78 9.72 4.14
N MET A 440 15.03 10.96 3.70
CA MET A 440 15.24 11.27 2.28
C MET A 440 16.72 11.17 1.88
N ALA A 441 17.00 10.85 0.61
CA ALA A 441 18.35 10.93 0.07
C ALA A 441 18.85 12.39 0.04
N VAL A 442 20.09 12.62 0.50
CA VAL A 442 20.74 13.93 0.46
C VAL A 442 21.55 14.06 -0.83
N THR A 443 20.91 14.56 -1.89
CA THR A 443 21.49 14.66 -3.24
C THR A 443 22.06 16.05 -3.56
N GLY A 444 21.67 17.05 -2.78
CA GLY A 444 21.91 18.46 -3.06
C GLY A 444 21.05 19.04 -4.17
N GLU A 445 20.09 18.29 -4.69
CA GLU A 445 19.15 18.75 -5.70
C GLU A 445 17.76 18.88 -5.09
N TRP A 446 17.07 19.99 -5.38
CA TRP A 446 15.72 20.22 -4.89
C TRP A 446 14.76 19.26 -5.60
N SER A 447 14.45 18.15 -4.94
CA SER A 447 13.57 17.11 -5.45
C SER A 447 12.15 17.27 -4.89
N THR A 448 11.18 16.63 -5.53
CA THR A 448 9.81 16.52 -5.00
C THR A 448 9.78 15.96 -3.58
N ARG A 449 10.65 14.98 -3.28
CA ARG A 449 10.78 14.43 -1.92
C ARG A 449 11.30 15.46 -0.91
N THR A 450 12.19 16.37 -1.36
CA THR A 450 12.68 17.50 -0.55
C THR A 450 11.54 18.46 -0.23
N ALA A 451 10.76 18.85 -1.25
CA ALA A 451 9.61 19.74 -1.09
C ALA A 451 8.54 19.15 -0.16
N GLN A 452 8.23 17.85 -0.31
CA GLN A 452 7.27 17.14 0.54
C GLN A 452 7.71 17.09 2.01
N ARG A 453 8.95 16.68 2.28
CA ARG A 453 9.45 16.67 3.66
C ARG A 453 9.55 18.07 4.22
N PHE A 454 9.93 19.06 3.41
CA PHE A 454 9.94 20.46 3.80
C PHE A 454 8.56 20.93 4.25
N ALA A 455 7.52 20.69 3.44
CA ALA A 455 6.14 21.01 3.79
C ALA A 455 5.69 20.30 5.08
N ARG A 456 6.06 19.02 5.25
CA ARG A 456 5.74 18.25 6.46
C ARG A 456 6.41 18.80 7.71
N VAL A 457 7.72 19.02 7.68
CA VAL A 457 8.47 19.58 8.82
C VAL A 457 7.96 20.96 9.18
N MET A 458 7.61 21.76 8.18
CA MET A 458 7.09 23.11 8.36
C MET A 458 5.59 23.18 8.65
N ASN A 459 4.92 22.06 8.97
CA ASN A 459 3.49 22.02 9.28
C ASN A 459 2.61 22.71 8.21
N ALA A 460 2.90 22.40 6.94
CA ALA A 460 2.25 22.99 5.77
C ALA A 460 1.95 21.92 4.71
N TRP A 461 1.77 20.66 5.12
CA TRP A 461 1.58 19.50 4.22
C TRP A 461 0.39 19.66 3.26
N ASP A 462 -0.74 20.14 3.76
CA ASP A 462 -1.97 20.34 2.98
C ASP A 462 -2.05 21.73 2.34
N TYR A 463 -0.96 22.50 2.37
CA TYR A 463 -0.93 23.88 1.94
C TYR A 463 0.11 24.09 0.82
N PRO A 464 -0.12 25.08 -0.09
CA PRO A 464 0.89 25.45 -1.08
C PRO A 464 2.26 25.75 -0.45
N GLU A 465 3.35 25.47 -1.18
CA GLU A 465 4.74 25.58 -0.67
C GLU A 465 5.05 26.95 -0.03
N VAL A 466 4.43 28.03 -0.51
CA VAL A 466 4.57 29.37 0.07
C VAL A 466 4.29 29.42 1.59
N PHE A 467 3.41 28.56 2.10
CA PHE A 467 3.13 28.45 3.54
C PHE A 467 4.28 27.77 4.30
N ALA A 468 4.92 26.77 3.70
CA ALA A 468 6.12 26.13 4.25
C ALA A 468 7.30 27.12 4.28
N VAL A 469 7.48 27.92 3.22
CA VAL A 469 8.49 28.98 3.16
C VAL A 469 8.23 30.08 4.19
N ALA A 470 6.98 30.48 4.37
CA ALA A 470 6.60 31.42 5.42
C ALA A 470 6.90 30.85 6.82
N ASN A 471 6.61 29.56 7.05
CA ASN A 471 6.91 28.91 8.32
C ASN A 471 8.43 28.78 8.57
N LEU A 472 9.23 28.51 7.53
CA LEU A 472 10.69 28.55 7.62
C LEU A 472 11.20 29.96 7.98
N ALA A 473 10.67 31.01 7.37
CA ALA A 473 11.02 32.39 7.72
C ALA A 473 10.69 32.72 9.18
N ARG A 474 9.50 32.30 9.68
CA ARG A 474 9.11 32.44 11.09
C ARG A 474 10.08 31.71 12.02
N TYR A 475 10.44 30.47 11.67
CA TYR A 475 11.40 29.68 12.43
C TYR A 475 12.76 30.39 12.50
N LEU A 476 13.29 30.82 11.36
CA LEU A 476 14.59 31.50 11.28
C LEU A 476 14.62 32.82 12.06
N ASN A 477 13.56 33.64 11.98
CA ASN A 477 13.40 34.84 12.79
C ASN A 477 13.37 34.55 14.30
N SER A 478 12.91 33.36 14.71
CA SER A 478 12.86 32.97 16.12
C SER A 478 14.20 32.46 16.67
N THR A 479 15.08 31.94 15.80
CA THR A 479 16.33 31.27 16.22
C THR A 479 17.60 32.04 15.85
N VAL A 480 17.56 32.96 14.89
CA VAL A 480 18.67 33.85 14.54
C VAL A 480 18.37 35.22 15.11
N GLY A 481 19.26 35.75 15.97
CA GLY A 481 19.02 37.06 16.59
C GLY A 481 18.91 38.20 15.58
N GLU A 482 18.02 39.17 15.83
CA GLU A 482 17.75 40.35 14.97
C GLU A 482 19.04 41.01 14.47
N GLY A 483 20.03 41.24 15.35
CA GLY A 483 21.29 41.88 14.95
C GLY A 483 22.10 41.08 13.92
N HIS A 484 22.01 39.75 13.93
CA HIS A 484 22.62 38.92 12.88
C HIS A 484 21.83 38.99 11.58
N ILE A 485 20.50 38.99 11.64
CA ILE A 485 19.64 39.14 10.45
C ILE A 485 19.89 40.50 9.78
N GLU A 486 20.00 41.57 10.57
CA GLU A 486 20.28 42.93 10.08
C GLU A 486 21.65 43.02 9.41
N VAL A 487 22.69 42.39 9.98
CA VAL A 487 24.01 42.34 9.36
C VAL A 487 24.00 41.54 8.04
N LEU A 488 23.24 40.44 7.96
CA LEU A 488 23.21 39.57 6.77
C LEU A 488 22.37 40.12 5.62
N THR A 489 21.28 40.83 5.94
CA THR A 489 20.20 41.17 4.99
C THR A 489 19.88 42.66 4.92
N GLY A 490 20.33 43.46 5.90
CA GLY A 490 19.92 44.85 6.07
C GLY A 490 18.50 45.04 6.61
N LYS A 491 17.84 43.96 7.03
CA LYS A 491 16.48 43.95 7.59
C LYS A 491 16.49 43.44 9.02
N LYS A 492 15.55 43.90 9.83
CA LYS A 492 15.40 43.44 11.22
C LYS A 492 14.86 42.01 11.33
N GLU A 493 14.09 41.60 10.33
CA GLU A 493 13.51 40.25 10.23
C GLU A 493 13.34 39.85 8.76
N LEU A 494 13.26 38.55 8.51
CA LEU A 494 12.88 38.00 7.22
C LEU A 494 11.38 38.23 6.96
N PRO A 495 10.98 38.63 5.74
CA PRO A 495 9.58 38.62 5.33
C PRO A 495 8.96 37.23 5.44
N VAL A 496 7.70 37.19 5.87
CA VAL A 496 6.89 35.96 6.04
C VAL A 496 5.88 35.85 4.89
N ASP A 497 6.29 36.23 3.69
CA ASP A 497 5.48 36.29 2.48
C ASP A 497 5.50 34.99 1.65
N GLY A 498 6.29 34.01 2.09
CA GLY A 498 6.42 32.72 1.43
C GLY A 498 7.34 32.72 0.21
N ALA A 499 8.14 33.78 0.03
CA ALA A 499 9.05 33.88 -1.09
C ALA A 499 10.45 33.32 -0.76
N TRP A 500 10.96 32.48 -1.66
CA TRP A 500 12.36 32.07 -1.65
C TRP A 500 13.25 33.24 -2.12
N THR A 501 13.97 33.85 -1.20
CA THR A 501 14.79 35.04 -1.45
C THR A 501 16.24 34.84 -1.03
N SER A 502 17.14 35.63 -1.61
CA SER A 502 18.55 35.64 -1.20
C SER A 502 18.73 35.91 0.30
N ASP A 503 17.85 36.70 0.90
CA ASP A 503 17.90 37.01 2.34
C ASP A 503 17.56 35.78 3.18
N LEU A 504 16.49 35.07 2.82
CA LEU A 504 16.10 33.82 3.47
C LEU A 504 17.21 32.77 3.36
N TYR A 505 17.80 32.63 2.18
CA TYR A 505 18.94 31.73 1.97
C TYR A 505 20.14 32.07 2.85
N ARG A 506 20.52 33.35 2.96
CA ARG A 506 21.64 33.78 3.82
C ARG A 506 21.39 33.46 5.28
N VAL A 507 20.19 33.74 5.78
CA VAL A 507 19.86 33.50 7.19
C VAL A 507 19.80 32.01 7.49
N PHE A 508 19.25 31.19 6.58
CA PHE A 508 19.33 29.73 6.70
C PHE A 508 20.77 29.22 6.71
N GLN A 509 21.60 29.66 5.75
CA GLN A 509 23.01 29.26 5.66
C GLN A 509 23.78 29.67 6.92
N PHE A 510 23.54 30.88 7.42
CA PHE A 510 24.13 31.34 8.68
C PHE A 510 23.69 30.49 9.86
N TRP A 511 22.39 30.18 9.95
CA TRP A 511 21.85 29.31 11.00
C TRP A 511 22.48 27.92 10.94
N ALA A 512 22.51 27.29 9.76
CA ALA A 512 23.09 25.97 9.56
C ALA A 512 24.60 25.94 9.82
N TRP A 513 25.32 27.04 9.54
CA TRP A 513 26.73 27.18 9.86
C TRP A 513 27.00 27.19 11.38
N ASN A 514 26.09 27.77 12.16
CA ASN A 514 26.28 28.03 13.60
C ASN A 514 25.51 27.10 14.55
N TYR A 515 24.64 26.21 14.04
CA TYR A 515 23.75 25.39 14.88
C TYR A 515 24.51 24.45 15.84
N VAL A 516 24.26 24.55 17.16
CA VAL A 516 24.64 23.58 18.22
C VAL A 516 23.74 23.70 19.48
N PRO A 517 23.12 22.60 19.96
CA PRO A 517 23.48 22.09 21.30
C PRO A 517 23.74 20.55 21.37
N GLY A 518 24.93 20.13 21.86
CA GLY A 518 25.20 18.78 22.41
C GLY A 518 26.27 17.87 21.74
N LEU A 519 26.81 18.29 20.59
CA LEU A 519 27.86 17.75 19.70
C LEU A 519 28.52 16.37 19.94
N PRO A 520 28.49 15.50 18.91
CA PRO A 520 29.73 15.25 18.14
C PRO A 520 29.70 15.73 16.68
N GLU A 521 28.53 16.10 16.15
CA GLU A 521 28.34 16.38 14.71
C GLU A 521 28.03 17.86 14.45
N CYS A 522 29.04 18.73 14.59
CA CYS A 522 28.96 20.18 14.33
C CYS A 522 28.96 20.51 12.83
N ASP A 523 28.75 19.51 11.99
CA ASP A 523 29.42 19.42 10.69
C ASP A 523 28.40 19.26 9.57
N VAL A 524 27.10 19.51 9.81
CA VAL A 524 26.04 19.27 8.82
C VAL A 524 26.34 19.99 7.50
N TRP A 525 26.90 21.21 7.56
CA TRP A 525 27.43 21.87 6.37
C TRP A 525 28.76 21.29 5.89
N GLN A 526 29.73 21.05 6.78
CA GLN A 526 31.05 20.50 6.43
C GLN A 526 30.96 19.14 5.72
N LYS A 527 29.95 18.32 6.04
CA LYS A 527 29.70 17.02 5.38
C LYS A 527 29.49 17.17 3.87
N PHE A 528 28.82 18.24 3.44
CA PHE A 528 28.47 18.46 2.04
C PHE A 528 29.28 19.56 1.36
N THR A 529 29.90 20.44 2.14
CA THR A 529 30.75 21.54 1.67
C THR A 529 32.07 21.63 2.47
N PRO A 530 32.88 20.56 2.56
CA PRO A 530 34.02 20.47 3.48
C PRO A 530 35.14 21.50 3.24
N ASN A 531 35.21 22.06 2.03
CA ASN A 531 36.26 23.01 1.65
C ASN A 531 35.75 24.46 1.54
N TRP A 532 34.50 24.72 1.94
CA TRP A 532 33.91 26.05 1.82
C TRP A 532 34.19 26.89 3.05
N THR A 533 34.58 28.14 2.82
CA THR A 533 34.66 29.14 3.90
C THR A 533 33.26 29.62 4.29
N PHE A 534 33.18 30.36 5.40
CA PHE A 534 31.93 31.00 5.82
C PHE A 534 31.31 31.83 4.71
N THR A 535 32.12 32.59 3.96
CA THR A 535 31.65 33.44 2.86
C THR A 535 31.20 32.61 1.64
N ASP A 536 31.84 31.47 1.38
CA ASP A 536 31.43 30.57 0.29
C ASP A 536 30.07 29.93 0.60
N PHE A 537 29.85 29.54 1.86
CA PHE A 537 28.59 28.93 2.29
C PHE A 537 27.47 29.95 2.47
N VAL A 538 27.69 31.04 3.21
CA VAL A 538 26.72 32.11 3.46
C VAL A 538 26.71 33.12 2.32
N SER A 539 26.49 32.61 1.10
CA SER A 539 26.52 33.39 -0.13
C SER A 539 25.19 34.08 -0.43
N GLY A 540 24.07 33.53 0.07
CA GLY A 540 22.72 33.92 -0.33
C GLY A 540 22.26 33.32 -1.64
N GLN A 541 22.99 32.34 -2.18
CA GLN A 541 22.58 31.59 -3.36
C GLN A 541 22.10 30.20 -2.98
N TRP A 542 20.99 29.75 -3.56
CA TRP A 542 20.56 28.37 -3.45
C TRP A 542 21.38 27.48 -4.39
N ASN A 543 22.42 26.86 -3.85
CA ASN A 543 23.31 25.97 -4.59
C ASN A 543 23.20 24.53 -4.09
N ARG A 544 23.87 23.60 -4.79
CA ARG A 544 23.83 22.18 -4.47
C ARG A 544 24.22 21.87 -3.02
N GLY A 545 25.26 22.55 -2.52
CA GLY A 545 25.70 22.42 -1.13
C GLY A 545 24.63 22.87 -0.14
N THR A 546 24.04 24.05 -0.36
CA THR A 546 22.95 24.59 0.49
C THR A 546 21.76 23.65 0.52
N CYS A 547 21.35 23.11 -0.62
CA CYS A 547 20.25 22.17 -0.71
C CYS A 547 20.56 20.84 0.02
N ALA A 548 21.80 20.34 -0.06
CA ALA A 548 22.20 19.12 0.64
C ALA A 548 22.14 19.30 2.17
N VAL A 549 22.63 20.44 2.65
CA VAL A 549 22.54 20.83 4.07
C VAL A 549 21.09 20.95 4.51
N PHE A 550 20.24 21.53 3.68
CA PHE A 550 18.81 21.64 3.96
C PHE A 550 18.12 20.27 4.04
N GLN A 551 18.40 19.36 3.11
CA GLN A 551 17.88 17.99 3.12
C GLN A 551 18.31 17.22 4.39
N GLU A 552 19.58 17.32 4.78
CA GLU A 552 20.06 16.73 6.02
C GLU A 552 19.36 17.33 7.25
N ALA A 553 19.17 18.65 7.27
CA ALA A 553 18.43 19.30 8.34
C ALA A 553 16.99 18.79 8.43
N LEU A 554 16.31 18.61 7.30
CA LEU A 554 14.95 18.06 7.22
C LEU A 554 14.87 16.60 7.69
N ASN A 555 15.88 15.78 7.38
CA ASN A 555 15.95 14.39 7.86
C ASN A 555 16.09 14.31 9.38
N ARG A 556 16.82 15.26 9.97
CA ARG A 556 17.03 15.39 11.41
C ARG A 556 15.92 16.18 12.12
N SER A 557 14.85 16.53 11.42
CA SER A 557 13.69 17.24 11.98
C SER A 557 12.50 16.30 12.13
N TRP A 558 11.67 16.49 13.15
CA TRP A 558 10.38 15.81 13.26
C TRP A 558 9.30 16.52 12.45
N GLY A 559 8.34 15.78 11.89
CA GLY A 559 7.20 16.33 11.15
C GLY A 559 6.21 17.14 12.01
N ASP A 560 5.51 18.09 11.39
CA ASP A 560 4.48 18.96 11.98
C ASP A 560 4.95 19.90 13.11
N THR A 561 6.25 20.16 13.19
CA THR A 561 6.83 20.92 14.30
C THR A 561 7.03 22.39 13.98
N GLY A 562 7.11 22.75 12.70
CA GLY A 562 7.50 24.08 12.25
C GLY A 562 8.97 24.41 12.56
N ARG A 563 9.81 23.41 12.87
CA ARG A 563 11.18 23.61 13.37
C ARG A 563 12.17 22.66 12.70
N LEU A 564 13.30 23.21 12.26
CA LEU A 564 14.42 22.38 11.81
C LEU A 564 15.22 21.83 12.99
N MET A 565 15.79 20.63 12.81
CA MET A 565 16.70 19.96 13.73
C MET A 565 16.13 19.82 15.15
N TRP A 566 14.82 19.60 15.24
CA TRP A 566 14.11 19.44 16.51
C TRP A 566 13.48 18.06 16.61
N ASP A 567 13.62 17.45 17.79
CA ASP A 567 13.00 16.19 18.18
C ASP A 567 12.17 16.46 19.46
N PRO A 568 10.86 16.18 19.47
CA PRO A 568 10.03 16.36 20.66
C PRO A 568 10.43 15.48 21.84
N ASN A 569 11.22 14.43 21.60
CA ASN A 569 11.62 13.45 22.61
C ASN A 569 13.05 13.67 23.16
N SER A 570 13.78 14.67 22.65
CA SER A 570 15.19 14.95 23.01
C SER A 570 15.37 15.97 24.13
#